data_AF-A0A3B4WXF3-F1
#
_entry.id   AF-A0A3B4WXF3-F1
#
_cell.length_a   1.000
_cell.length_b   1.000
_cell.length_c   1.000
_cell.angle_alpha   90.00
_cell.angle_beta   90.00
_cell.angle_gamma   90.00
#
_symmetry.space_group_name_H-M   'P 1'
#
loop_
_entity.id
_entity.type
_entity.pdbx_description
1 polymer ?
#
loop_
_entity_poly.entity_id
_entity_poly.type
_entity_poly.pdbx_seq_one_letter_code
_entity_poly.pdbx_strand_id
1 'polypeptide(L)'
;MIKLLTVALVAGLVFESNQQDSKSPALSKSKRPCNYPTNTRCWTDWFDRDDPGGRGDFEVLNHLRSENPGKICANPVDIEVTTLSGLSATSTGDVFHKMDTTTGFICRKTDQSSKKCNDYRVRFSCHPPFCGGGVCWTKWYDRDDPSGTGDWELLKNLRKENPDEICDNPLFIEAVTTDTLTPAVDTGETFNV
;
A
#
# COMPACT_ATOMS: atom_id res chain seq x y z
N MET A 1 -50.93 68.26 29.85
CA MET A 1 -51.50 67.32 30.83
C MET A 1 -50.45 66.27 31.17
N ILE A 2 -50.30 66.01 32.48
CA ILE A 2 -49.60 64.90 33.14
C ILE A 2 -48.06 64.93 33.14
N LYS A 3 -47.53 65.40 34.27
CA LYS A 3 -46.25 64.99 34.86
C LYS A 3 -46.33 63.53 35.33
N LEU A 4 -45.24 62.79 35.20
CA LEU A 4 -44.85 61.76 36.18
C LEU A 4 -43.32 61.62 36.17
N LEU A 5 -42.72 62.02 37.30
CA LEU A 5 -41.38 61.61 37.75
C LEU A 5 -41.50 60.19 38.35
N THR A 6 -40.46 59.37 38.20
CA THR A 6 -39.72 58.69 39.31
C THR A 6 -38.56 57.86 38.72
N VAL A 7 -37.30 58.15 39.06
CA VAL A 7 -36.42 57.63 40.14
C VAL A 7 -35.59 56.41 39.72
N ALA A 8 -34.29 56.52 40.04
CA ALA A 8 -33.11 55.74 39.71
C ALA A 8 -33.10 54.25 40.13
N LEU A 9 -32.20 53.47 39.52
CA LEU A 9 -31.32 52.53 40.23
C LEU A 9 -30.08 52.20 39.37
N VAL A 10 -28.91 52.49 39.94
CA VAL A 10 -27.59 52.10 39.45
C VAL A 10 -27.35 50.64 39.85
N ALA A 11 -26.97 49.79 38.90
CA ALA A 11 -26.24 48.55 39.20
C ALA A 11 -25.28 48.30 38.04
N GLY A 12 -24.01 48.65 38.26
CA GLY A 12 -22.92 48.22 37.40
C GLY A 12 -22.78 46.71 37.51
N LEU A 13 -22.73 46.04 36.35
CA LEU A 13 -22.15 44.72 36.24
C LEU A 13 -20.91 44.86 35.37
N VAL A 14 -19.78 44.77 36.06
CA VAL A 14 -18.45 44.58 35.52
C VAL A 14 -18.49 43.26 34.74
N PHE A 15 -18.33 43.30 33.42
CA PHE A 15 -17.99 42.09 32.70
C PHE A 15 -16.50 41.83 32.93
N GLU A 16 -16.23 40.86 33.80
CA GLU A 16 -14.91 40.29 34.03
C GLU A 16 -14.28 39.87 32.70
N SER A 17 -13.06 40.36 32.49
CA SER A 17 -12.13 39.84 31.52
C SER A 17 -11.86 38.36 31.84
N ASN A 18 -12.38 37.45 31.03
CA ASN A 18 -11.89 36.09 31.00
C ASN A 18 -10.49 36.10 30.34
N GLN A 19 -9.47 36.36 31.16
CA GLN A 19 -8.11 35.92 30.89
C GLN A 19 -8.08 34.40 31.06
N GLN A 20 -8.20 33.68 29.95
CA GLN A 20 -7.84 32.27 29.92
C GLN A 20 -6.39 32.19 29.44
N ASP A 21 -5.48 32.33 30.40
CA ASP A 21 -4.06 32.05 30.20
C ASP A 21 -3.91 30.54 30.00
N SER A 22 -3.65 30.15 28.76
CA SER A 22 -3.14 28.82 28.40
C SER A 22 -1.85 29.02 27.62
N LYS A 23 -0.75 29.13 28.35
CA LYS A 23 0.60 28.94 27.81
C LYS A 23 0.94 27.45 27.80
N SER A 24 1.09 26.88 26.61
CA SER A 24 2.25 26.04 26.27
C SER A 24 2.31 25.66 24.79
N PRO A 25 3.49 25.32 24.25
CA PRO A 25 3.96 25.89 22.99
C PRO A 25 4.26 24.85 21.91
N ALA A 26 4.58 25.41 20.73
CA ALA A 26 5.44 24.87 19.69
C ALA A 26 4.91 23.80 18.71
N LEU A 27 5.09 24.19 17.44
CA LEU A 27 5.29 23.39 16.23
C LEU A 27 4.08 22.65 15.65
N SER A 28 3.41 23.36 14.73
CA SER A 28 2.89 22.75 13.50
C SER A 28 3.99 21.90 12.86
N LYS A 29 4.01 20.61 13.18
CA LYS A 29 4.78 19.63 12.43
C LYS A 29 4.09 19.49 11.08
N SER A 30 4.59 20.21 10.08
CA SER A 30 4.39 19.90 8.67
C SER A 30 4.47 18.38 8.49
N LYS A 31 3.32 17.71 8.30
CA LYS A 31 3.29 16.30 7.91
C LYS A 31 4.01 16.23 6.57
N ARG A 32 5.27 15.79 6.56
CA ARG A 32 5.94 15.37 5.33
C ARG A 32 4.99 14.36 4.67
N PRO A 33 4.59 14.55 3.40
CA PRO A 33 3.68 13.63 2.75
C PRO A 33 4.34 12.24 2.75
N CYS A 34 3.67 11.24 3.32
CA CYS A 34 4.14 9.86 3.22
C CYS A 34 4.18 9.50 1.71
N ASN A 35 5.24 8.81 1.30
CA ASN A 35 5.48 8.43 -0.10
C ASN A 35 4.72 7.13 -0.43
N TYR A 36 4.33 6.96 -1.70
CA TYR A 36 3.76 5.73 -2.24
C TYR A 36 4.83 5.06 -3.12
N PRO A 37 5.68 4.19 -2.55
CA PRO A 37 6.74 3.53 -3.30
C PRO A 37 6.14 2.75 -4.48
N THR A 38 6.55 3.09 -5.70
CA THR A 38 6.04 2.50 -6.95
C THR A 38 6.69 1.16 -7.27
N ASN A 39 7.80 0.83 -6.62
CA ASN A 39 8.43 -0.48 -6.67
C ASN A 39 7.76 -1.49 -5.71
N THR A 40 6.93 -1.03 -4.78
CA THR A 40 6.25 -1.92 -3.83
C THR A 40 5.03 -2.55 -4.47
N ARG A 41 4.96 -3.88 -4.38
CA ARG A 41 3.80 -4.66 -4.84
C ARG A 41 3.30 -5.59 -3.76
N CYS A 42 2.00 -5.82 -3.76
CA CYS A 42 1.37 -6.87 -2.96
C CYS A 42 0.40 -7.65 -3.83
N TRP A 43 0.13 -8.89 -3.42
CA TRP A 43 -0.90 -9.70 -4.02
C TRP A 43 -2.22 -9.53 -3.27
N THR A 44 -3.32 -9.55 -4.01
CA THR A 44 -4.66 -9.73 -3.44
C THR A 44 -4.81 -11.14 -2.85
N ASP A 45 -5.92 -11.36 -2.15
CA ASP A 45 -6.43 -12.72 -1.93
C ASP A 45 -6.69 -13.42 -3.28
N TRP A 46 -6.86 -14.74 -3.22
CA TRP A 46 -7.28 -15.54 -4.37
C TRP A 46 -8.77 -15.38 -4.63
N PHE A 47 -9.14 -15.33 -5.91
CA PHE A 47 -10.51 -15.27 -6.40
C PHE A 47 -10.77 -16.44 -7.34
N ASP A 48 -11.95 -17.03 -7.18
CA ASP A 48 -12.45 -18.18 -7.92
C ASP A 48 -13.96 -18.02 -7.97
N ARG A 49 -14.46 -17.61 -9.13
CA ARG A 49 -15.84 -17.16 -9.33
C ARG A 49 -16.60 -18.06 -10.29
N ASP A 50 -15.92 -18.82 -11.16
CA ASP A 50 -16.57 -19.67 -12.17
C ASP A 50 -15.91 -21.06 -12.28
N ASP A 51 -16.61 -22.11 -11.87
CA ASP A 51 -16.17 -23.49 -12.09
C ASP A 51 -16.06 -23.82 -13.60
N PRO A 52 -15.27 -24.84 -14.03
CA PRO A 52 -15.08 -25.25 -15.43
C PRO A 52 -16.32 -25.91 -16.10
N GLY A 53 -17.51 -25.64 -15.56
CA GLY A 53 -18.81 -26.00 -16.12
C GLY A 53 -19.10 -25.29 -17.45
N GLY A 54 -20.35 -25.40 -17.93
CA GLY A 54 -20.82 -24.65 -19.11
C GLY A 54 -19.84 -24.57 -20.28
N ARG A 55 -19.34 -23.35 -20.57
CA ARG A 55 -18.46 -23.02 -21.70
C ARG A 55 -16.96 -23.07 -21.37
N GLY A 56 -16.56 -23.35 -20.13
CA GLY A 56 -15.19 -23.19 -19.66
C GLY A 56 -15.16 -22.59 -18.27
N ASP A 57 -14.05 -21.95 -17.92
CA ASP A 57 -13.78 -21.30 -16.64
C ASP A 57 -13.39 -19.82 -16.92
N PHE A 58 -14.03 -18.89 -16.20
CA PHE A 58 -14.09 -17.47 -16.51
C PHE A 58 -13.89 -16.56 -15.29
N GLU A 59 -12.64 -16.39 -14.89
CA GLU A 59 -12.19 -15.42 -13.89
C GLU A 59 -12.04 -14.00 -14.47
N VAL A 60 -13.15 -13.44 -14.95
CA VAL A 60 -13.20 -12.12 -15.61
C VAL A 60 -13.12 -10.98 -14.59
N LEU A 61 -12.12 -10.11 -14.72
CA LEU A 61 -11.79 -9.06 -13.76
C LEU A 61 -12.97 -8.12 -13.42
N ASN A 62 -13.80 -7.77 -14.40
CA ASN A 62 -14.96 -6.90 -14.15
C ASN A 62 -16.01 -7.59 -13.25
N HIS A 63 -16.25 -8.89 -13.44
CA HIS A 63 -17.16 -9.64 -12.56
C HIS A 63 -16.54 -9.79 -11.17
N LEU A 64 -15.26 -10.14 -11.11
CA LEU A 64 -14.52 -10.25 -9.85
C LEU A 64 -14.58 -8.97 -9.02
N ARG A 65 -14.39 -7.79 -9.64
CA ARG A 65 -14.51 -6.50 -8.96
C ARG A 65 -15.94 -6.18 -8.52
N SER A 66 -16.93 -6.55 -9.31
CA SER A 66 -18.35 -6.32 -8.98
C SER A 66 -18.77 -7.16 -7.77
N GLU A 67 -18.32 -8.41 -7.71
CA GLU A 67 -18.63 -9.34 -6.62
C GLU A 67 -17.73 -9.11 -5.39
N ASN A 68 -16.55 -8.49 -5.56
CA ASN A 68 -15.60 -8.18 -4.50
C ASN A 68 -15.21 -6.68 -4.46
N PRO A 69 -16.13 -5.77 -4.07
CA PRO A 69 -15.87 -4.33 -4.08
C PRO A 69 -14.65 -3.93 -3.24
N GLY A 70 -13.72 -3.21 -3.85
CA GLY A 70 -12.51 -2.70 -3.18
C GLY A 70 -11.44 -3.75 -2.87
N LYS A 71 -11.63 -5.01 -3.27
CA LYS A 71 -10.68 -6.11 -3.03
C LYS A 71 -9.67 -6.32 -4.15
N ILE A 72 -9.80 -5.60 -5.26
CA ILE A 72 -8.85 -5.60 -6.37
C ILE A 72 -8.61 -4.14 -6.77
N CYS A 73 -7.34 -3.73 -6.87
CA CYS A 73 -7.00 -2.37 -7.25
C CYS A 73 -7.52 -2.02 -8.65
N ALA A 74 -7.69 -0.73 -8.94
CA ALA A 74 -8.18 -0.25 -10.23
C ALA A 74 -7.24 -0.59 -11.41
N ASN A 75 -5.93 -0.63 -11.16
CA ASN A 75 -4.91 -0.94 -12.17
C ASN A 75 -3.95 -2.02 -11.65
N PRO A 76 -4.31 -3.32 -11.77
CA PRO A 76 -3.41 -4.41 -11.48
C PRO A 76 -2.23 -4.39 -12.43
N VAL A 77 -1.07 -4.77 -11.90
CA VAL A 77 0.19 -4.77 -12.66
C VAL A 77 0.71 -6.16 -12.96
N ASP A 78 0.14 -7.17 -12.31
CA ASP A 78 0.39 -8.57 -12.61
C ASP A 78 -0.84 -9.42 -12.27
N ILE A 79 -0.88 -10.63 -12.85
CA ILE A 79 -1.89 -11.65 -12.58
C ILE A 79 -1.20 -12.99 -12.36
N GLU A 80 -1.58 -13.68 -11.29
CA GLU A 80 -1.17 -15.06 -11.05
C GLU A 80 -2.39 -15.97 -11.15
N VAL A 81 -2.21 -17.11 -11.81
CA VAL A 81 -3.26 -18.09 -12.06
C VAL A 81 -2.77 -19.48 -11.67
N THR A 82 -3.55 -20.17 -10.85
CA THR A 82 -3.29 -21.55 -10.42
C THR A 82 -4.55 -22.37 -10.51
N THR A 83 -4.44 -23.68 -10.69
CA THR A 83 -5.58 -24.56 -10.50
C THR A 83 -5.89 -24.71 -9.01
N LEU A 84 -7.11 -25.09 -8.66
CA LEU A 84 -7.45 -25.46 -7.28
C LEU A 84 -6.65 -26.67 -6.75
N SER A 85 -6.13 -27.50 -7.66
CA SER A 85 -5.22 -28.60 -7.33
C SER A 85 -3.76 -28.17 -7.09
N GLY A 86 -3.45 -26.87 -7.21
CA GLY A 86 -2.13 -26.31 -6.93
C GLY A 86 -1.14 -26.34 -8.10
N LEU A 87 -1.60 -26.63 -9.32
CA LEU A 87 -0.76 -26.54 -10.51
C LEU A 87 -0.65 -25.08 -10.98
N SER A 88 0.52 -24.70 -11.48
CA SER A 88 0.65 -23.43 -12.21
C SER A 88 -0.14 -23.51 -13.51
N ALA A 89 -0.70 -22.39 -13.97
CA ALA A 89 -1.47 -22.36 -15.21
C ALA A 89 -0.67 -22.95 -16.40
N THR A 90 0.61 -22.60 -16.51
CA THR A 90 1.48 -23.11 -17.60
C THR A 90 1.76 -24.62 -17.55
N SER A 91 1.58 -25.28 -16.40
CA SER A 91 1.83 -26.72 -16.24
C SER A 91 0.63 -27.61 -16.60
N THR A 92 -0.54 -26.99 -16.84
CA THR A 92 -1.79 -27.73 -17.12
C THR A 92 -1.89 -28.23 -18.56
N GLY A 93 -1.26 -27.53 -19.51
CA GLY A 93 -1.41 -27.77 -20.94
C GLY A 93 -2.70 -27.21 -21.56
N ASP A 94 -3.53 -26.50 -20.79
CA ASP A 94 -4.72 -25.81 -21.33
C ASP A 94 -4.31 -24.60 -22.20
N VAL A 95 -5.10 -24.33 -23.24
CA VAL A 95 -4.94 -23.15 -24.10
C VAL A 95 -5.76 -22.00 -23.53
N PHE A 96 -5.10 -20.94 -23.07
CA PHE A 96 -5.77 -19.79 -22.49
C PHE A 96 -6.21 -18.79 -23.56
N HIS A 97 -7.49 -18.41 -23.53
CA HIS A 97 -8.00 -17.36 -24.39
C HIS A 97 -7.48 -15.99 -23.93
N LYS A 98 -7.46 -15.78 -22.61
CA LYS A 98 -6.98 -14.57 -21.94
C LYS A 98 -6.30 -14.92 -20.63
N MET A 99 -5.22 -14.20 -20.33
CA MET A 99 -4.51 -14.20 -19.06
C MET A 99 -3.77 -12.86 -18.97
N ASP A 100 -4.48 -11.81 -18.57
CA ASP A 100 -3.94 -10.45 -18.50
C ASP A 100 -4.63 -9.61 -17.42
N THR A 101 -4.03 -8.49 -17.06
CA THR A 101 -4.50 -7.62 -15.96
C THR A 101 -5.69 -6.73 -16.32
N THR A 102 -6.16 -6.76 -17.57
CA THR A 102 -7.28 -5.95 -18.04
C THR A 102 -8.56 -6.78 -18.11
N THR A 103 -8.44 -8.01 -18.58
CA THR A 103 -9.55 -8.95 -18.79
C THR A 103 -9.70 -9.91 -17.62
N GLY A 104 -8.59 -10.31 -16.98
CA GLY A 104 -8.53 -11.43 -16.04
C GLY A 104 -8.06 -12.71 -16.74
N PHE A 105 -8.69 -13.83 -16.41
CA PHE A 105 -8.36 -15.13 -16.98
C PHE A 105 -9.59 -15.80 -17.61
N ILE A 106 -9.38 -16.45 -18.77
CA ILE A 106 -10.43 -17.15 -19.49
C ILE A 106 -9.86 -18.43 -20.11
N CYS A 107 -10.40 -19.57 -19.69
CA CYS A 107 -10.28 -20.84 -20.39
C CYS A 107 -11.61 -21.20 -21.06
N ARG A 108 -11.61 -21.44 -22.37
CA ARG A 108 -12.83 -21.86 -23.10
C ARG A 108 -12.72 -23.32 -23.53
N LYS A 109 -13.77 -24.11 -23.31
CA LYS A 109 -13.85 -25.51 -23.77
C LYS A 109 -13.72 -25.66 -25.27
N THR A 110 -14.14 -24.65 -26.03
CA THR A 110 -14.03 -24.66 -27.50
C THR A 110 -12.58 -24.73 -27.96
N ASP A 111 -11.68 -24.11 -27.18
CA ASP A 111 -10.26 -23.99 -27.49
C ASP A 111 -9.48 -25.23 -27.03
N GLN A 112 -10.06 -26.01 -26.11
CA GLN A 112 -9.44 -27.24 -25.60
C GLN A 112 -9.71 -28.43 -26.51
N SER A 113 -8.66 -29.22 -26.77
CA SER A 113 -8.76 -30.51 -27.45
C SER A 113 -9.57 -31.52 -26.62
N SER A 114 -9.40 -31.49 -25.29
CA SER A 114 -10.11 -32.29 -24.30
C SER A 114 -11.58 -31.89 -24.10
N LYS A 115 -11.99 -30.72 -24.62
CA LYS A 115 -13.28 -30.07 -24.34
C LYS A 115 -13.55 -29.80 -22.85
N LYS A 116 -12.49 -29.70 -22.05
CA LYS A 116 -12.54 -29.42 -20.61
C LYS A 116 -11.46 -28.41 -20.25
N CYS A 117 -11.79 -27.49 -19.36
CA CYS A 117 -10.82 -26.65 -18.66
C CYS A 117 -10.55 -27.30 -17.29
N ASN A 118 -9.35 -27.06 -16.74
CA ASN A 118 -9.15 -27.19 -15.30
C ASN A 118 -9.92 -26.09 -14.56
N ASP A 119 -9.98 -26.23 -13.24
CA ASP A 119 -10.63 -25.32 -12.31
C ASP A 119 -9.59 -24.35 -11.74
N TYR A 120 -9.71 -23.06 -12.05
CA TYR A 120 -8.70 -22.04 -11.84
C TYR A 120 -9.15 -20.97 -10.87
N ARG A 121 -8.16 -20.45 -10.14
CA ARG A 121 -8.28 -19.23 -9.34
C ARG A 121 -7.21 -18.24 -9.74
N VAL A 122 -7.53 -16.96 -9.57
CA VAL A 122 -6.63 -15.85 -9.89
C VAL A 122 -6.35 -14.98 -8.69
N ARG A 123 -5.18 -14.34 -8.66
CA ARG A 123 -4.92 -13.18 -7.81
C ARG A 123 -4.15 -12.13 -8.59
N PHE A 124 -4.24 -10.89 -8.13
CA PHE A 124 -3.71 -9.73 -8.83
C PHE A 124 -2.64 -9.05 -8.01
N SER A 125 -1.59 -8.56 -8.68
CA SER A 125 -0.59 -7.72 -8.04
C SER A 125 -0.97 -6.25 -8.18
N CYS A 126 -0.85 -5.50 -7.09
CA CYS A 126 -1.24 -4.10 -6.99
C CYS A 126 -0.11 -3.26 -6.41
N HIS A 127 -0.19 -1.93 -6.56
CA HIS A 127 0.70 -0.96 -5.93
C HIS A 127 0.02 -0.27 -4.73
N PRO A 128 0.77 0.35 -3.80
CA PRO A 128 0.22 1.33 -2.87
C PRO A 128 -0.63 2.40 -3.60
N PRO A 129 -1.70 2.92 -2.98
CA PRO A 129 -2.15 2.71 -1.61
C PRO A 129 -2.94 1.41 -1.37
N PHE A 130 -3.16 0.60 -2.42
CA PHE A 130 -3.97 -0.61 -2.28
C PHE A 130 -3.33 -1.61 -1.33
N CYS A 131 -2.00 -1.75 -1.42
CA CYS A 131 -1.18 -2.66 -0.64
C CYS A 131 -0.86 -2.20 0.79
N GLY A 132 -1.51 -1.13 1.24
CA GLY A 132 -1.18 -0.42 2.47
C GLY A 132 -1.12 1.09 2.21
N GLY A 133 -1.34 1.87 3.26
CA GLY A 133 -1.20 3.32 3.20
C GLY A 133 0.21 3.74 2.76
N GLY A 134 0.37 5.03 2.42
CA GLY A 134 1.69 5.58 2.13
C GLY A 134 2.63 5.35 3.32
N VAL A 135 3.91 5.16 3.04
CA VAL A 135 4.91 4.99 4.09
C VAL A 135 5.66 6.29 4.30
N CYS A 136 5.91 6.59 5.55
CA CYS A 136 6.72 7.72 5.93
C CYS A 136 8.14 7.22 6.14
N TRP A 137 9.03 7.64 5.23
CA TRP A 137 10.45 7.34 5.33
C TRP A 137 11.06 8.10 6.50
N THR A 138 12.04 7.48 7.15
CA THR A 138 12.98 8.15 8.03
C THR A 138 13.86 9.12 7.23
N LYS A 139 14.80 9.79 7.88
CA LYS A 139 15.97 10.31 7.17
C LYS A 139 16.80 9.14 6.61
N TRP A 140 17.70 9.42 5.67
CA TRP A 140 18.73 8.48 5.24
C TRP A 140 19.70 8.20 6.38
N TYR A 141 20.18 6.96 6.48
CA TYR A 141 21.23 6.56 7.42
C TYR A 141 22.40 6.01 6.62
N ASP A 142 23.59 6.38 7.04
CA ASP A 142 24.87 6.03 6.44
C ASP A 142 25.82 5.88 7.63
N ARG A 143 26.07 4.63 8.04
CA ARG A 143 26.78 4.31 9.29
C ARG A 143 28.20 3.86 9.00
N ASP A 144 28.37 3.14 7.92
CA ASP A 144 29.61 2.47 7.55
C ASP A 144 30.05 2.99 6.19
N ASP A 145 31.36 3.04 5.95
CA ASP A 145 31.88 3.38 4.63
C ASP A 145 32.26 2.08 3.92
N PRO A 146 32.16 2.01 2.57
CA PRO A 146 32.50 0.83 1.79
C PRO A 146 33.99 0.47 1.94
N SER A 147 34.30 -0.35 2.95
CA SER A 147 35.66 -0.66 3.38
C SER A 147 35.73 -2.06 3.99
N GLY A 148 36.95 -2.64 4.05
CA GLY A 148 37.14 -3.98 4.59
C GLY A 148 36.31 -5.04 3.86
N THR A 149 35.22 -5.51 4.48
CA THR A 149 34.36 -6.59 3.98
C THR A 149 33.04 -6.14 3.35
N GLY A 150 32.77 -4.83 3.28
CA GLY A 150 31.56 -4.31 2.64
C GLY A 150 31.14 -2.94 3.18
N ASP A 151 29.94 -2.54 2.80
CA ASP A 151 29.19 -1.39 3.34
C ASP A 151 27.99 -1.94 4.13
N TRP A 152 27.78 -1.53 5.39
CA TRP A 152 26.95 -2.27 6.36
C TRP A 152 25.92 -1.44 7.13
N GLU A 153 24.70 -1.34 6.59
CA GLU A 153 23.54 -0.65 7.18
C GLU A 153 22.66 -1.59 8.03
N LEU A 154 23.27 -2.42 8.89
CA LEU A 154 22.52 -3.41 9.67
C LEU A 154 21.46 -2.74 10.57
N LEU A 155 20.19 -3.15 10.45
CA LEU A 155 19.06 -2.55 11.18
C LEU A 155 19.28 -2.50 12.72
N LYS A 156 19.90 -3.54 13.29
CA LYS A 156 20.24 -3.59 14.73
C LYS A 156 21.17 -2.45 15.14
N ASN A 157 22.15 -2.17 14.28
CA ASN A 157 23.18 -1.16 14.49
C ASN A 157 22.58 0.24 14.34
N LEU A 158 21.80 0.47 13.28
CA LEU A 158 21.12 1.74 13.04
C LEU A 158 20.15 2.11 14.16
N ARG A 159 19.35 1.15 14.67
CA ARG A 159 18.46 1.37 15.82
C ARG A 159 19.20 1.69 17.11
N LYS A 160 20.36 1.07 17.32
CA LYS A 160 21.19 1.32 18.51
C LYS A 160 21.76 2.74 18.51
N GLU A 161 22.13 3.24 17.34
CA GLU A 161 22.71 4.59 17.18
C GLU A 161 21.66 5.69 17.02
N ASN A 162 20.45 5.34 16.56
CA ASN A 162 19.34 6.26 16.34
C ASN A 162 18.09 5.77 17.10
N PRO A 163 18.09 5.84 18.45
CA PRO A 163 16.97 5.38 19.26
C PRO A 163 15.68 6.13 18.91
N ASP A 164 14.58 5.40 18.85
CA ASP A 164 13.22 5.91 18.54
C ASP A 164 13.03 6.54 17.15
N GLU A 165 14.07 6.62 16.32
CA GLU A 165 13.95 7.14 14.94
C GLU A 165 13.49 6.08 13.93
N ILE A 166 13.75 4.79 14.22
CA ILE A 166 13.36 3.65 13.37
C ILE A 166 12.36 2.79 14.14
N CYS A 167 11.15 2.63 13.62
CA CYS A 167 10.11 1.83 14.26
C CYS A 167 10.50 0.35 14.42
N ASP A 168 9.91 -0.34 15.41
CA ASP A 168 10.20 -1.75 15.72
C ASP A 168 9.94 -2.74 14.58
N ASN A 169 9.01 -2.40 13.69
CA ASN A 169 8.63 -3.24 12.55
C ASN A 169 8.56 -2.36 11.28
N PRO A 170 9.70 -2.04 10.64
CA PRO A 170 9.72 -1.29 9.39
C PRO A 170 8.99 -2.11 8.32
N LEU A 171 8.15 -1.42 7.54
CA LEU A 171 7.39 -2.06 6.47
C LEU A 171 8.24 -2.27 5.21
N PHE A 172 9.19 -1.35 4.96
CA PHE A 172 10.07 -1.36 3.79
C PHE A 172 11.47 -0.85 4.14
N ILE A 173 12.43 -1.16 3.28
CA ILE A 173 13.78 -0.60 3.27
C ILE A 173 14.08 -0.10 1.86
N GLU A 174 14.75 1.05 1.76
CA GLU A 174 15.29 1.60 0.52
C GLU A 174 16.78 1.85 0.75
N ALA A 175 17.61 1.48 -0.22
CA ALA A 175 19.06 1.66 -0.19
C ALA A 175 19.49 2.36 -1.48
N VAL A 176 20.34 3.38 -1.33
CA VAL A 176 20.82 4.22 -2.43
C VAL A 176 22.29 4.58 -2.18
N THR A 177 23.04 4.90 -3.23
CA THR A 177 24.41 5.40 -3.07
C THR A 177 24.42 6.78 -2.42
N THR A 178 25.45 7.08 -1.61
CA THR A 178 25.55 8.35 -0.86
C THR A 178 25.84 9.55 -1.76
N ASP A 179 26.42 9.33 -2.93
CA ASP A 179 26.86 10.37 -3.86
C ASP A 179 25.74 10.92 -4.75
N THR A 180 24.94 10.03 -5.32
CA THR A 180 23.98 10.32 -6.40
C THR A 180 22.57 9.87 -6.06
N LEU A 181 22.37 9.20 -4.93
CA LEU A 181 21.13 8.53 -4.58
C LEU A 181 20.70 7.51 -5.64
N THR A 182 21.69 6.85 -6.28
CA THR A 182 21.41 5.79 -7.24
C THR A 182 20.81 4.60 -6.49
N PRO A 183 19.61 4.11 -6.84
CA PRO A 183 19.02 2.94 -6.20
C PRO A 183 19.98 1.76 -6.21
N ALA A 184 20.11 1.05 -5.10
CA ALA A 184 21.00 -0.10 -4.97
C ALA A 184 20.79 -1.14 -6.09
N VAL A 185 19.53 -1.35 -6.50
CA VAL A 185 19.17 -2.26 -7.60
C VAL A 185 19.72 -1.84 -8.97
N ASP A 186 20.06 -0.56 -9.14
CA ASP A 186 20.56 0.02 -10.38
C ASP A 186 22.10 0.12 -10.41
N THR A 187 22.80 -0.13 -9.29
CA THR A 187 24.28 -0.05 -9.25
C THR A 187 24.95 -1.25 -9.91
N GLY A 188 24.24 -2.38 -10.03
CA GLY A 188 24.78 -3.64 -10.53
C GLY A 188 25.64 -4.41 -9.52
N GLU A 189 25.69 -3.95 -8.27
CA GLU A 189 26.41 -4.63 -7.19
C GLU A 189 25.66 -5.86 -6.67
N THR A 190 26.38 -6.72 -5.95
CA THR A 190 25.80 -7.93 -5.33
C THR A 190 25.60 -7.68 -3.85
N PHE A 191 24.34 -7.68 -3.41
CA PHE A 191 23.97 -7.46 -2.02
C PHE A 191 23.71 -8.80 -1.31
N ASN A 192 24.22 -8.93 -0.08
CA ASN A 192 23.87 -10.02 0.82
C ASN A 192 22.73 -9.54 1.72
N VAL A 193 21.55 -10.17 1.60
CA VAL A 193 20.32 -9.80 2.31
C VAL A 193 19.94 -10.87 3.32
#